data_AF-A0A5A5TK78-F1
#
_entry.id   AF-A0A5A5TK78-F1
#
_cell.length_a   1.000
_cell.length_b   1.000
_cell.length_c   1.000
_cell.angle_alpha   90.00
_cell.angle_beta   90.00
_cell.angle_gamma   90.00
#
_symmetry.space_group_name_H-M   'P 1'
#
loop_
_entity.id
_entity.type
_entity.pdbx_description
1 polymer ?
#
loop_
_entity_poly.entity_id
_entity_poly.type
_entity_poly.pdbx_seq_one_letter_code
_entity_poly.pdbx_strand_id
1 'polypeptide(L)'
;MGAAIMAAKHVPGTRIYDANKAMHQAGEVLLLRAQAAEQIRTDVHIIDVLRLVYGIVMVNEHASDPDGVNRMLDLVIAGIRTKPSGD
;
A
#
# COMPACT_ATOMS: atom_id res chain seq x y z
N MET A 1 17.39 -16.57 -2.79
CA MET A 1 17.42 -15.42 -3.72
C MET A 1 16.49 -14.28 -3.29
N GLY A 2 15.26 -14.56 -2.82
CA GLY A 2 14.30 -13.52 -2.40
C GLY A 2 14.77 -12.56 -1.30
N ALA A 3 15.44 -13.04 -0.25
CA ALA A 3 15.91 -12.19 0.86
C ALA A 3 16.91 -11.11 0.42
N ALA A 4 17.83 -11.43 -0.50
CA ALA A 4 18.82 -10.48 -1.01
C ALA A 4 18.17 -9.39 -1.89
N ILE A 5 17.15 -9.74 -2.69
CA ILE A 5 16.34 -8.79 -3.46
C ILE A 5 15.57 -7.86 -2.52
N MET A 6 14.96 -8.40 -1.47
CA MET A 6 14.24 -7.60 -0.48
C MET A 6 15.16 -6.70 0.34
N ALA A 7 16.40 -7.11 0.61
CA ALA A 7 17.39 -6.27 1.27
C ALA A 7 17.87 -5.10 0.39
N ALA A 8 17.91 -5.29 -0.94
CA ALA A 8 18.36 -4.27 -1.87
C ALA A 8 17.52 -2.97 -1.83
N LYS A 9 16.25 -3.02 -1.40
CA LYS A 9 15.42 -1.83 -1.20
C LYS A 9 15.96 -0.86 -0.15
N HIS A 10 16.89 -1.32 0.69
CA HIS A 10 17.57 -0.53 1.72
C HIS A 10 18.98 -0.08 1.31
N VAL A 11 19.44 -0.41 0.10
CA VAL A 11 20.79 -0.08 -0.40
C VAL A 11 20.68 1.07 -1.41
N PRO A 12 21.11 2.30 -1.05
CA PRO A 12 21.09 3.45 -1.96
C PRO A 12 21.86 3.18 -3.26
N GLY A 13 21.38 3.74 -4.37
CA GLY A 13 22.00 3.59 -5.69
C GLY A 13 21.66 2.28 -6.43
N THR A 14 20.85 1.40 -5.82
CA THR A 14 20.29 0.25 -6.54
C THR A 14 18.96 0.61 -7.21
N ARG A 15 18.66 -0.04 -8.33
CA ARG A 15 17.36 0.12 -9.01
C ARG A 15 16.17 -0.25 -8.12
N ILE A 16 16.36 -1.17 -7.18
CA ILE A 16 15.31 -1.61 -6.23
C ILE A 16 15.06 -0.52 -5.19
N TYR A 17 16.11 0.14 -4.68
CA TYR A 17 15.96 1.31 -3.82
C TYR A 17 15.18 2.44 -4.53
N ASP A 18 15.55 2.75 -5.77
CA ASP A 18 14.88 3.81 -6.54
C ASP A 18 13.40 3.47 -6.82
N ALA A 19 13.11 2.22 -7.20
CA ALA A 19 11.74 1.75 -7.41
C ALA A 19 10.92 1.80 -6.11
N ASN A 20 11.49 1.36 -4.98
CA ASN A 20 10.84 1.44 -3.68
C ASN A 20 10.54 2.90 -3.31
N LYS A 21 11.50 3.81 -3.49
CA LYS A 21 11.32 5.24 -3.22
C LYS A 21 10.23 5.84 -4.12
N ALA A 22 10.28 5.58 -5.42
CA ALA A 22 9.29 6.08 -6.38
C ALA A 22 7.87 5.59 -6.05
N MET A 23 7.72 4.32 -5.64
CA MET A 23 6.43 3.77 -5.18
C MET A 23 5.88 4.51 -3.97
N HIS A 24 6.71 4.80 -2.95
CA HIS A 24 6.29 5.56 -1.77
C HIS A 24 5.87 6.99 -2.15
N GLN A 25 6.65 7.65 -3.01
CA GLN A 25 6.35 9.02 -3.45
C GLN A 25 5.06 9.09 -4.27
N ALA A 26 4.84 8.16 -5.19
CA ALA A 26 3.61 8.09 -5.97
C ALA A 26 2.40 7.84 -5.07
N GLY A 27 2.53 6.91 -4.13
CA GLY A 27 1.49 6.63 -3.14
C GLY A 27 1.14 7.84 -2.27
N GLU A 28 2.16 8.59 -1.81
CA GLU A 28 1.95 9.80 -1.01
C GLU A 28 1.16 10.85 -1.79
N VAL A 29 1.50 11.07 -3.06
CA VAL A 29 0.77 12.01 -3.94
C VAL A 29 -0.70 11.60 -4.09
N LEU A 30 -0.97 10.31 -4.28
CA LEU A 30 -2.35 9.81 -4.41
C LEU A 30 -3.13 9.95 -3.10
N LEU A 31 -2.50 9.60 -1.97
CA LEU A 31 -3.11 9.69 -0.66
C LEU A 31 -3.47 11.12 -0.30
N LEU A 32 -2.53 12.07 -0.48
CA LEU A 32 -2.77 13.49 -0.22
C LEU A 32 -3.90 14.05 -1.07
N ARG A 33 -4.00 13.66 -2.35
CA ARG A 33 -5.13 14.06 -3.21
C ARG A 33 -6.46 13.51 -2.71
N ALA A 34 -6.49 12.25 -2.29
CA ALA A 34 -7.70 11.62 -1.78
C ALA A 34 -8.14 12.20 -0.43
N GLN A 35 -7.19 12.55 0.43
CA GLN A 35 -7.42 13.25 1.69
C GLN A 35 -7.94 14.68 1.46
N ALA A 36 -7.35 15.42 0.51
CA ALA A 36 -7.81 16.76 0.13
C ALA A 36 -9.23 16.75 -0.47
N ALA A 37 -9.63 15.64 -1.09
CA ALA A 37 -10.98 15.41 -1.59
C ALA A 37 -11.93 14.82 -0.52
N GLU A 38 -11.49 14.72 0.74
CA GLU A 38 -12.25 14.16 1.87
C GLU A 38 -12.74 12.72 1.64
N GLN A 39 -12.08 11.97 0.76
CA GLN A 39 -12.43 10.58 0.45
C GLN A 39 -11.75 9.59 1.40
N ILE A 40 -10.61 9.98 1.97
CA ILE A 40 -9.78 9.17 2.87
C ILE A 40 -9.49 9.96 4.15
N ARG A 41 -9.54 9.28 5.30
CA ARG A 41 -9.23 9.87 6.61
C ARG A 41 -7.78 10.41 6.68
N THR A 42 -7.60 11.55 7.33
CA THR A 42 -6.33 12.31 7.34
C THR A 42 -5.24 11.72 8.24
N ASP A 43 -5.57 10.76 9.08
CA ASP A 43 -4.65 10.05 9.98
C ASP A 43 -4.08 8.76 9.36
N VAL A 44 -4.40 8.47 8.10
CA VAL A 44 -3.78 7.38 7.33
C VAL A 44 -2.46 7.87 6.72
N HIS A 45 -1.41 7.06 6.84
CA HIS A 45 -0.11 7.30 6.22
C HIS A 45 0.17 6.28 5.11
N ILE A 46 0.85 6.71 4.04
CA ILE A 46 1.12 5.83 2.89
C ILE A 46 1.93 4.59 3.28
N ILE A 47 2.85 4.74 4.25
CA ILE A 47 3.70 3.65 4.70
C ILE A 47 2.89 2.50 5.30
N ASP A 48 1.79 2.81 5.97
CA ASP A 48 0.93 1.80 6.60
C ASP A 48 0.08 1.10 5.54
N VAL A 49 -0.41 1.83 4.54
CA VAL A 49 -1.11 1.25 3.39
C VAL A 49 -0.19 0.30 2.61
N LEU A 50 1.04 0.72 2.31
CA LEU A 50 2.01 -0.12 1.59
C LEU A 50 2.41 -1.37 2.38
N ARG A 51 2.49 -1.28 3.71
CA ARG A 51 2.72 -2.45 4.58
C ARG A 51 1.55 -3.43 4.54
N LEU A 52 0.31 -2.94 4.53
CA LEU A 52 -0.88 -3.78 4.39
C LEU A 52 -0.90 -4.47 3.02
N VAL A 53 -0.61 -3.75 1.94
CA VAL A 53 -0.47 -4.32 0.59
C VAL A 53 0.59 -5.42 0.56
N TYR A 54 1.76 -5.18 1.19
CA TYR A 54 2.79 -6.20 1.31
C TYR A 54 2.30 -7.45 2.08
N GLY A 55 1.57 -7.27 3.18
CA GLY A 55 0.96 -8.37 3.92
C GLY A 55 -0.03 -9.19 3.10
N ILE A 56 -0.87 -8.52 2.29
CA ILE A 56 -1.79 -9.19 1.36
C ILE A 56 -1.02 -10.07 0.38
N VAL A 57 0.04 -9.54 -0.23
CA VAL A 57 0.88 -10.30 -1.18
C VAL A 57 1.51 -11.52 -0.50
N MET A 58 2.08 -11.38 0.71
CA MET A 58 2.70 -12.50 1.41
C MET A 58 1.70 -13.62 1.73
N VAL A 59 0.50 -13.29 2.22
CA VAL A 59 -0.50 -14.29 2.58
C VAL A 59 -1.05 -15.02 1.34
N ASN A 60 -1.05 -14.35 0.19
CA ASN A 60 -1.57 -14.90 -1.06
C ASN A 60 -0.49 -15.54 -1.95
N GLU A 61 0.79 -15.60 -1.53
CA GLU A 61 1.90 -16.10 -2.36
C GLU A 61 1.68 -17.54 -2.89
N HIS A 62 0.92 -18.35 -2.14
CA HIS A 62 0.57 -19.73 -2.50
C HIS A 62 -0.93 -19.99 -2.52
N ALA A 63 -1.75 -18.93 -2.55
CA ALA A 63 -3.20 -19.07 -2.59
C ALA A 63 -3.66 -19.59 -3.96
N SER A 64 -4.64 -20.49 -3.94
CA SER A 64 -5.27 -21.03 -5.16
C SER A 64 -6.37 -20.10 -5.71
N ASP A 65 -6.78 -19.12 -4.94
CA ASP A 65 -7.82 -18.16 -5.30
C ASP A 65 -7.19 -16.92 -5.97
N PRO A 66 -7.40 -16.73 -7.29
CA PRO A 66 -6.81 -15.63 -8.03
C PRO A 66 -7.37 -14.25 -7.61
N ASP A 67 -8.55 -14.19 -7.00
CA ASP A 67 -9.24 -12.94 -6.66
C ASP A 67 -9.02 -12.51 -5.20
N GLY A 68 -8.38 -13.35 -4.37
CA GLY A 68 -8.19 -13.11 -2.94
C GLY A 68 -7.45 -11.80 -2.64
N VAL A 69 -6.44 -11.48 -3.45
CA VAL A 69 -5.65 -10.24 -3.34
C VAL A 69 -6.53 -9.00 -3.50
N ASN A 70 -7.38 -8.97 -4.54
CA ASN A 70 -8.23 -7.82 -4.83
C ASN A 70 -9.29 -7.62 -3.74
N ARG A 71 -9.93 -8.70 -3.26
CA ARG A 71 -10.92 -8.59 -2.19
C ARG A 71 -10.32 -8.09 -0.87
N MET A 72 -9.10 -8.52 -0.53
CA MET A 72 -8.41 -7.98 0.66
C MET A 72 -8.01 -6.52 0.49
N LEU A 73 -7.59 -6.11 -0.71
CA LEU A 73 -7.30 -4.71 -1.00
C LEU A 73 -8.56 -3.86 -0.89
N ASP A 74 -9.70 -4.32 -1.43
CA ASP A 74 -10.99 -3.63 -1.31
C ASP A 74 -11.39 -3.42 0.14
N LEU A 75 -11.16 -4.41 1.01
CA LEU A 75 -11.39 -4.29 2.45
C LEU A 75 -10.50 -3.22 3.09
N VAL A 76 -9.22 -3.18 2.73
CA VAL A 76 -8.29 -2.14 3.21
C VAL A 76 -8.76 -0.76 2.77
N ILE A 77 -9.09 -0.59 1.49
CA ILE A 77 -9.56 0.69 0.93
C ILE A 77 -10.87 1.13 1.58
N ALA A 78 -11.82 0.22 1.78
CA ALA A 78 -13.06 0.51 2.48
C ALA A 78 -12.82 0.98 3.92
N GLY A 79 -11.85 0.37 4.64
CA GLY A 79 -11.52 0.73 6.02
C GLY A 79 -10.85 2.09 6.21
N ILE A 80 -10.24 2.65 5.16
CA ILE A 80 -9.58 3.97 5.21
C ILE A 80 -10.44 5.11 4.67
N ARG A 81 -11.63 4.82 4.12
CA ARG A 81 -12.56 5.86 3.67
C ARG A 81 -13.04 6.71 4.86
N THR A 82 -13.31 7.98 4.57
CA THR A 82 -14.03 8.83 5.52
C THR A 82 -15.40 8.21 5.81
N LYS A 83 -15.83 8.27 7.07
CA LYS A 83 -17.22 7.90 7.41
C LYS A 83 -18.10 9.08 7.02
N PRO A 84 -19.28 8.84 6.43
CA PRO A 84 -20.27 9.91 6.33
C PRO A 84 -20.53 10.43 7.74
N SER A 85 -20.49 11.75 7.91
CA SER A 85 -21.02 12.37 9.12
C SER A 85 -22.48 11.95 9.22
N GLY A 86 -22.80 11.08 10.17
CA GLY A 86 -24.18 10.73 10.43
C GLY A 86 -24.88 11.96 10.98
N ASP A 87 -25.82 12.51 10.21
CA ASP A 87 -26.94 13.31 10.72
C ASP A 87 -28.02 12.36 11.28
#